data_AF-A0A9E2UZJ3-F1
#
_entry.id   AF-A0A9E2UZJ3-F1
#
_cell.length_a   1.000
_cell.length_b   1.000
_cell.length_c   1.000
_cell.angle_alpha   90.00
_cell.angle_beta   90.00
_cell.angle_gamma   90.00
#
_symmetry.space_group_name_H-M   'P 1'
#
loop_
_entity.id
_entity.type
_entity.pdbx_description
1 polymer ?
#
loop_
_entity_poly.entity_id
_entity_poly.type
_entity_poly.pdbx_seq_one_letter_code
_entity_poly.pdbx_strand_id
1 'polypeptide(L)'
;MEKPDFIALPSHNQCLELMEAHGMLPNIREHSFRVMEVARFLGEALTEAGFDLSLPLVTAGALLHDLGKTPCLGTLTNHAELGAGILEELGYPHVAQVVREHV
;
A
#
# COMPACT_ATOMS: atom_id res chain seq x y z
N MET A 1 22.66 1.95 21.87
CA MET A 1 21.26 1.57 22.10
C MET A 1 20.53 1.90 20.81
N GLU A 2 20.34 0.91 19.95
CA GLU A 2 19.61 1.10 18.70
C GLU A 2 18.17 1.52 19.05
N LYS A 3 17.71 2.60 18.40
CA LYS A 3 16.30 3.01 18.49
C LYS A 3 15.49 1.88 17.87
N PRO A 4 14.37 1.44 18.47
CA PRO A 4 13.49 0.51 17.78
C PRO A 4 13.07 1.17 16.45
N ASP A 5 13.30 0.46 15.34
CA ASP A 5 12.82 0.84 14.02
C ASP A 5 11.28 0.82 14.06
N PHE A 6 10.70 1.95 14.44
CA PHE A 6 9.26 2.15 14.38
C PHE A 6 8.87 2.25 12.90
N ILE A 7 8.34 1.16 12.36
CA ILE A 7 7.71 1.16 11.05
C ILE A 7 6.39 1.91 11.17
N ALA A 8 6.35 3.16 10.73
CA ALA A 8 5.12 3.92 10.60
C ALA A 8 4.27 3.32 9.47
N LEU A 9 3.09 2.78 9.82
CA LEU A 9 2.12 2.23 8.87
C LEU A 9 0.76 2.89 9.07
N PRO A 10 0.01 3.15 7.99
CA PRO A 10 -1.37 3.53 8.10
C PRO A 10 -2.19 2.35 8.62
N SER A 11 -3.13 2.62 9.51
CA SER A 11 -4.19 1.66 9.84
C SER A 11 -5.08 1.40 8.62
N HIS A 12 -5.91 0.35 8.69
CA HIS A 12 -6.88 0.06 7.64
C HIS A 12 -7.78 1.28 7.33
N ASN A 13 -8.33 1.93 8.36
CA ASN A 13 -9.17 3.11 8.18
C ASN A 13 -8.41 4.28 7.56
N GLN A 14 -7.15 4.51 7.97
CA GLN A 14 -6.31 5.53 7.34
C GLN A 14 -6.04 5.20 5.87
N CYS A 15 -5.86 3.93 5.50
CA CYS A 15 -5.78 3.56 4.09
C CYS A 15 -7.04 3.98 3.34
N LEU A 16 -8.23 3.73 3.89
CA LEU A 16 -9.50 4.12 3.27
C LEU A 16 -9.67 5.63 3.14
N GLU A 17 -9.26 6.37 4.17
CA GLU A 17 -9.24 7.85 4.17
C GLU A 17 -8.30 8.38 3.08
N LEU A 18 -7.14 7.75 2.88
CA LEU A 18 -6.21 8.10 1.80
C LEU A 18 -6.78 7.80 0.41
N MET A 19 -7.45 6.64 0.23
CA MET A 19 -8.14 6.33 -1.03
C MET A 19 -9.17 7.40 -1.39
N GLU A 20 -9.95 7.84 -0.40
CA GLU A 20 -10.95 8.89 -0.57
C GLU A 20 -10.29 10.24 -0.88
N ALA A 21 -9.30 10.64 -0.07
CA ALA A 21 -8.60 11.91 -0.19
C ALA A 21 -7.86 12.09 -1.52
N HIS A 22 -7.50 10.99 -2.20
CA HIS A 22 -6.82 11.01 -3.50
C HIS A 22 -7.72 10.58 -4.66
N GLY A 23 -9.03 10.46 -4.42
CA GLY A 23 -10.02 10.24 -5.48
C GLY A 23 -9.83 8.89 -6.17
N MET A 24 -9.43 7.84 -5.45
CA MET A 24 -9.40 6.49 -6.03
C MET A 24 -10.80 6.11 -6.52
N LEU A 25 -10.91 5.78 -7.81
CA LEU A 25 -12.19 5.44 -8.42
C LEU A 25 -12.79 4.18 -7.77
N PRO A 26 -14.13 4.04 -7.68
CA PRO A 26 -14.77 2.91 -7.01
C PRO A 26 -14.29 1.53 -7.47
N ASN A 27 -14.05 1.35 -8.77
CA ASN A 27 -13.54 0.10 -9.33
C ASN A 27 -12.07 -0.17 -8.96
N ILE A 28 -11.26 0.87 -8.76
CA ILE A 28 -9.87 0.74 -8.33
C ILE A 28 -9.84 0.39 -6.84
N ARG A 29 -10.72 0.99 -6.02
CA ARG A 29 -10.87 0.65 -4.59
C ARG A 29 -11.28 -0.82 -4.42
N GLU A 30 -12.31 -1.26 -5.15
CA GLU A 30 -12.75 -2.65 -5.13
C GLU A 30 -11.64 -3.62 -5.53
N HIS A 31 -10.90 -3.30 -6.60
CA HIS A 31 -9.70 -4.04 -7.00
C HIS A 31 -8.68 -4.13 -5.85
N SER A 32 -8.31 -3.01 -5.23
CA SER A 32 -7.38 -2.99 -4.09
C SER A 32 -7.86 -3.83 -2.91
N PHE A 33 -9.17 -3.88 -2.63
CA PHE A 33 -9.70 -4.77 -1.60
C PHE A 33 -9.49 -6.25 -1.93
N ARG A 34 -9.74 -6.66 -3.17
CA ARG A 34 -9.51 -8.04 -3.61
C ARG A 34 -8.03 -8.41 -3.57
N VAL A 35 -7.15 -7.51 -3.99
CA VAL A 35 -5.69 -7.70 -3.88
C VAL A 35 -5.28 -7.83 -2.41
N MET A 36 -5.83 -7.01 -1.51
CA MET A 36 -5.56 -7.11 -0.08
C MET A 36 -5.99 -8.44 0.52
N GLU A 37 -7.18 -8.94 0.18
CA GLU A 37 -7.66 -10.25 0.66
C GLU A 37 -6.71 -11.38 0.25
N VAL A 38 -6.30 -11.41 -1.02
CA VAL A 38 -5.37 -12.43 -1.54
C VAL A 38 -3.97 -12.27 -0.93
N ALA A 39 -3.44 -11.05 -0.88
CA ALA A 39 -2.11 -10.76 -0.34
C ALA A 39 -2.04 -11.14 1.15
N ARG A 40 -3.09 -10.86 1.91
CA ARG A 40 -3.20 -11.25 3.31
C ARG A 40 -3.26 -12.76 3.48
N PHE A 41 -4.09 -13.46 2.70
CA PHE A 41 -4.19 -14.92 2.74
C PHE A 41 -2.82 -15.58 2.47
N LEU A 42 -2.11 -15.13 1.44
CA LEU A 42 -0.76 -15.63 1.11
C LEU A 42 0.24 -15.27 2.19
N GLY A 43 0.18 -14.03 2.71
CA GLY A 43 1.06 -13.56 3.77
C GLY A 43 0.90 -14.40 5.04
N GLU A 44 -0.33 -14.72 5.43
CA GLU A 44 -0.63 -15.52 6.63
C GLU A 44 -0.03 -16.92 6.49
N ALA A 45 -0.22 -17.57 5.33
CA ALA A 45 0.37 -18.87 5.04
C ALA A 45 1.91 -18.85 5.06
N LEU A 46 2.55 -17.77 4.55
CA LEU A 46 4.00 -17.63 4.59
C LEU A 46 4.52 -17.39 6.01
N THR A 47 3.84 -16.55 6.80
CA THR A 47 4.18 -16.36 8.21
C THR A 47 4.07 -17.66 9.00
N GLU A 48 3.02 -18.46 8.77
CA GLU A 48 2.85 -19.78 9.38
C GLU A 48 3.94 -20.78 8.96
N ALA A 49 4.44 -20.68 7.73
CA ALA A 49 5.56 -21.46 7.23
C ALA A 49 6.93 -21.00 7.78
N GLY A 50 6.97 -19.98 8.64
CA GLY A 50 8.18 -19.49 9.30
C GLY A 50 8.93 -18.39 8.56
N PHE A 51 8.33 -17.78 7.53
CA PHE A 51 8.91 -16.61 6.89
C PHE A 51 8.66 -15.36 7.74
N ASP A 52 9.70 -14.53 7.89
CA ASP A 52 9.60 -13.23 8.56
C ASP A 52 8.94 -12.22 7.61
N LEU A 53 7.64 -12.00 7.80
CA LEU A 53 6.81 -11.14 6.95
C LEU A 53 5.90 -10.28 7.82
N SER A 54 5.86 -8.98 7.52
CA SER A 54 4.95 -8.04 8.18
C SER A 54 3.58 -8.03 7.51
N LEU A 55 2.62 -8.78 8.06
CA LEU A 55 1.23 -8.77 7.60
C LEU A 55 0.60 -7.36 7.54
N PRO A 56 0.83 -6.45 8.51
CA PRO A 56 0.34 -5.09 8.42
C PRO A 56 0.88 -4.32 7.21
N LEU A 57 2.17 -4.48 6.89
CA LEU A 57 2.79 -3.84 5.73
C LEU A 57 2.25 -4.42 4.42
N VAL A 58 2.11 -5.75 4.32
CA VAL A 58 1.50 -6.43 3.17
C VAL A 58 0.07 -5.90 2.93
N THR A 59 -0.71 -5.81 3.99
CA THR A 59 -2.10 -5.33 3.92
C THR A 59 -2.17 -3.87 3.48
N ALA A 60 -1.36 -2.98 4.08
CA ALA A 60 -1.33 -1.56 3.73
C ALA A 60 -0.83 -1.34 2.29
N GLY A 61 0.24 -2.03 1.89
CA GLY A 61 0.77 -1.98 0.54
C GLY A 61 -0.25 -2.44 -0.50
N ALA A 62 -0.96 -3.55 -0.24
CA ALA A 62 -2.00 -4.05 -1.14
C ALA A 62 -3.18 -3.08 -1.30
N LEU A 63 -3.61 -2.42 -0.21
CA LEU A 63 -4.66 -1.41 -0.29
C LEU A 63 -4.22 -0.20 -1.12
N LEU A 64 -3.00 0.27 -0.90
CA LEU A 64 -2.51 1.56 -1.41
C LEU A 64 -1.67 1.47 -2.70
N HIS A 65 -1.43 0.28 -3.26
CA HIS A 65 -0.60 0.11 -4.46
C HIS A 65 -1.02 0.99 -5.65
N ASP A 66 -2.33 1.16 -5.83
CA ASP A 66 -2.92 1.95 -6.92
C ASP A 66 -3.28 3.39 -6.49
N LEU A 67 -2.74 3.91 -5.38
CA LEU A 67 -3.08 5.26 -4.86
C LEU A 67 -2.83 6.37 -5.87
N GLY A 68 -1.76 6.26 -6.67
CA GLY A 68 -1.44 7.21 -7.75
C GLY A 68 -2.22 6.99 -9.04
N LYS A 69 -3.06 5.95 -9.16
CA LYS A 69 -3.60 5.53 -10.46
C LYS A 69 -4.61 6.50 -11.05
N THR A 70 -5.58 6.97 -10.26
CA THR A 70 -6.60 7.91 -10.75
C THR A 70 -5.99 9.15 -11.43
N PRO A 71 -5.08 9.91 -10.79
CA PRO A 71 -4.50 11.10 -11.42
C PRO A 71 -3.62 10.79 -12.63
N CYS A 72 -3.10 9.56 -12.76
CA CYS A 72 -2.29 9.15 -13.91
C CYS A 72 -3.12 8.72 -15.12
N LEU A 73 -4.44 8.48 -14.99
CA LEU A 73 -5.29 8.03 -16.09
C LEU A 73 -5.27 9.02 -17.27
N GLY A 74 -4.97 8.51 -18.47
CA GLY A 74 -4.87 9.33 -19.68
C GLY A 74 -3.57 10.14 -19.80
N THR A 75 -2.57 9.86 -18.95
CA THR A 75 -1.25 10.51 -18.98
C THR A 75 -0.13 9.49 -19.23
N LEU A 76 1.12 9.98 -19.37
CA LEU A 76 2.34 9.15 -19.43
C LEU A 76 3.06 9.05 -18.08
N THR A 77 2.40 9.44 -16.99
CA THR A 77 3.00 9.43 -15.66
C THR A 77 2.98 8.02 -15.05
N ASN A 78 4.00 7.69 -14.26
CA ASN A 78 4.08 6.42 -13.57
C ASN A 78 3.29 6.49 -12.25
N HIS A 79 2.22 5.70 -12.13
CA HIS A 79 1.34 5.74 -10.95
C HIS A 79 1.97 5.12 -9.70
N ALA A 80 2.90 4.17 -9.86
CA ALA A 80 3.64 3.58 -8.75
C ALA A 80 4.56 4.63 -8.11
N GLU A 81 5.30 5.37 -8.93
CA GLU A 81 6.18 6.47 -8.50
C GLU A 81 5.39 7.60 -7.82
N LEU A 82 4.28 8.02 -8.42
CA LEU A 82 3.41 9.05 -7.84
C LEU A 82 2.81 8.61 -6.49
N GLY A 83 2.28 7.39 -6.43
CA GLY A 83 1.70 6.82 -5.21
C GLY A 83 2.74 6.66 -4.10
N ALA A 84 3.95 6.23 -4.44
CA ALA A 84 5.06 6.13 -3.50
C ALA A 84 5.45 7.51 -2.95
N GLY A 85 5.59 8.54 -3.80
CA GLY A 85 5.91 9.91 -3.38
C GLY A 85 4.89 10.48 -2.38
N ILE A 86 3.59 10.28 -2.65
CA ILE A 86 2.52 10.65 -1.72
C ILE A 86 2.71 10.00 -0.34
N LEU A 87 3.01 8.70 -0.31
CA LEU A 87 3.17 7.97 0.96
C LEU A 87 4.44 8.36 1.71
N GLU A 88 5.52 8.70 1.00
CA GLU A 88 6.73 9.25 1.60
C GLU A 88 6.46 10.60 2.29
N GLU A 89 5.76 11.51 1.61
CA GLU A 89 5.38 12.82 2.15
C GLU A 89 4.50 12.70 3.40
N LEU A 90 3.67 11.66 3.47
CA LEU A 90 2.79 11.35 4.60
C LEU A 90 3.52 10.58 5.73
N GLY A 91 4.79 10.23 5.57
CA GLY A 91 5.59 9.54 6.59
C GLY A 91 5.41 8.03 6.64
N TYR A 92 5.02 7.39 5.52
CA TYR A 92 4.86 5.94 5.37
C TYR A 92 5.90 5.34 4.40
N PRO A 93 7.21 5.47 4.64
CA PRO A 93 8.26 5.13 3.67
C PRO A 93 8.30 3.63 3.30
N HIS A 94 7.96 2.75 4.23
CA HIS A 94 7.94 1.30 3.96
C HIS A 94 6.78 0.91 3.05
N VAL A 95 5.60 1.54 3.23
CA VAL A 95 4.46 1.34 2.31
C VAL A 95 4.81 1.93 0.95
N ALA A 96 5.41 3.12 0.92
CA ALA A 96 5.86 3.75 -0.32
C ALA A 96 6.80 2.85 -1.13
N GLN A 97 7.75 2.17 -0.48
CA GLN A 97 8.64 1.23 -1.15
C GLN A 97 7.86 0.07 -1.79
N VAL A 98 6.87 -0.51 -1.10
CA VAL A 98 6.01 -1.55 -1.66
C VAL A 98 5.22 -1.02 -2.87
N VAL A 99 4.66 0.19 -2.75
CA VAL A 99 3.92 0.85 -3.83
C VAL A 99 4.82 1.21 -5.01
N ARG A 100 6.10 1.50 -4.80
CA ARG A 100 7.03 1.84 -5.89
C ARG A 100 7.30 0.67 -6.84
N GLU A 101 7.38 -0.54 -6.29
CA GLU A 101 7.87 -1.75 -6.98
C GLU A 101 6.74 -2.68 -7.47
N HIS A 102 5.47 -2.26 -7.41
CA HIS A 102 4.34 -3.18 -7.61
C HIS A 102 3.97 -3.47 -9.08
N VAL A 103 4.61 -2.81 -10.05
CA VAL A 103 4.28 -2.85 -11.49
C VAL A 103 5.30 -3.65 -12.28
#